data_AF-A0A7X9M082-F1
#
_entry.id   AF-A0A7X9M082-F1
#
_cell.length_a   1.000
_cell.length_b   1.000
_cell.length_c   1.000
_cell.angle_alpha   90.00
_cell.angle_beta   90.00
_cell.angle_gamma   90.00
#
_symmetry.space_group_name_H-M   'P 1'
#
loop_
_entity.id
_entity.type
_entity.pdbx_description
1 polymer ?
#
loop_
_entity_poly.entity_id
_entity_poly.type
_entity_poly.pdbx_seq_one_letter_code
_entity_poly.pdbx_strand_id
1 'polypeptide(L)'
;MKKILISIAVVMLVGIMVATIFYQNNTQISKPESEKIEEQIAKESKNPKPEKLTPILVRDNIGYTLQNEKLQITYNNGETWKTVPVQKESLFSGEYTGNKEELIQNSFILTEKRALFFFAEKVSEFDYKLQFVTSLDQGKTWQQSTIIEKYPAIRYRKVEFLNESFGYVIVSGDRSMSSEWSSIFITSDGGLTWMEKNRPDTTRLVASGGFIDERIGFLSFGILNPEAPDVYYTQDGGGSWNHAEIAIPTQYEKIFVIAEVPFKEDDHLAMFLNQGPNGDYLGGLIKGKFISLDNGQTWTFESEVTPDDKEN
;
A
#
# COMPACT_ATOMS: atom_id res chain seq x y z
N MET A 1 -91.32 -17.07 -30.87
CA MET A 1 -90.75 -16.43 -29.65
C MET A 1 -89.27 -16.76 -29.41
N LYS A 2 -88.80 -18.02 -29.52
CA LYS A 2 -87.37 -18.38 -29.32
C LYS A 2 -86.35 -17.65 -30.22
N LYS A 3 -86.67 -17.41 -31.51
CA LYS A 3 -85.73 -16.74 -32.44
C LYS A 3 -85.50 -15.25 -32.15
N ILE A 4 -86.48 -14.56 -31.54
CA ILE A 4 -86.38 -13.13 -31.20
C ILE A 4 -85.53 -12.94 -29.94
N LEU A 5 -85.67 -13.80 -28.94
CA LEU A 5 -84.84 -13.78 -27.71
C LEU A 5 -83.36 -14.06 -28.01
N ILE A 6 -83.05 -14.99 -28.92
CA ILE A 6 -81.66 -15.27 -29.34
C ILE A 6 -81.06 -14.07 -30.08
N SER A 7 -81.85 -13.40 -30.92
CA SER A 7 -81.42 -12.20 -31.64
C SER A 7 -81.06 -11.04 -30.70
N ILE A 8 -81.84 -10.85 -29.62
CA ILE A 8 -81.57 -9.80 -28.62
C ILE A 8 -80.32 -10.13 -27.78
N ALA A 9 -80.12 -11.40 -27.43
CA ALA A 9 -78.93 -11.83 -26.69
C ALA A 9 -77.63 -11.64 -27.48
N VAL A 10 -77.65 -11.91 -28.79
CA VAL A 10 -76.49 -11.71 -29.67
C VAL A 10 -76.15 -10.22 -29.82
N VAL A 11 -77.16 -9.35 -29.94
CA VAL A 11 -76.95 -7.89 -30.04
C VAL A 11 -76.36 -7.30 -28.76
N MET A 12 -76.80 -7.76 -27.58
CA MET A 12 -76.17 -7.34 -26.31
C MET A 12 -74.72 -7.81 -26.19
N LEU A 13 -74.41 -9.02 -26.62
CA LEU A 13 -73.06 -9.58 -26.53
C LEU A 13 -72.09 -8.84 -27.46
N VAL A 14 -72.54 -8.50 -28.68
CA VAL A 14 -71.77 -7.66 -29.62
C VAL A 14 -71.62 -6.25 -29.08
N GLY A 15 -72.66 -5.66 -28.49
CA GLY A 15 -72.59 -4.34 -27.86
C GLY A 15 -71.57 -4.25 -26.74
N ILE A 16 -71.49 -5.28 -25.88
CA ILE A 16 -70.48 -5.36 -24.81
C ILE A 16 -69.08 -5.49 -25.41
N MET A 17 -68.90 -6.33 -26.45
CA MET A 17 -67.61 -6.54 -27.10
C MET A 17 -67.09 -5.27 -27.79
N VAL A 18 -67.97 -4.53 -28.45
CA VAL A 18 -67.64 -3.24 -29.07
C VAL A 18 -67.33 -2.19 -28.00
N ALA A 19 -68.07 -2.18 -26.88
CA ALA A 19 -67.79 -1.27 -25.76
C ALA A 19 -66.45 -1.56 -25.09
N THR A 20 -66.05 -2.83 -24.91
CA THR A 20 -64.72 -3.18 -24.38
C THR A 20 -63.60 -2.82 -25.35
N ILE A 21 -63.78 -3.05 -26.65
CA ILE A 21 -62.81 -2.63 -27.67
C ILE A 21 -62.66 -1.10 -27.68
N PHE A 22 -63.77 -0.36 -27.59
CA PHE A 22 -63.74 1.10 -27.53
C PHE A 22 -63.09 1.61 -26.24
N TYR A 23 -63.37 0.98 -25.09
CA TYR A 23 -62.75 1.32 -23.81
C TYR A 23 -61.23 1.06 -23.81
N GLN A 24 -60.79 -0.07 -24.37
CA GLN A 24 -59.36 -0.40 -24.51
C GLN A 24 -58.64 0.52 -25.50
N ASN A 25 -59.26 0.91 -26.62
CA ASN A 25 -58.64 1.82 -27.57
C ASN A 25 -58.58 3.27 -27.09
N ASN A 26 -59.56 3.72 -26.28
CA ASN A 26 -59.63 5.11 -25.81
C ASN A 26 -58.84 5.37 -24.52
N THR A 27 -58.21 4.34 -23.95
CA THR A 27 -57.26 4.46 -22.84
C THR A 27 -55.82 4.38 -23.38
N GLN A 28 -55.43 5.36 -24.19
CA GLN A 28 -54.01 5.68 -24.28
C GLN A 28 -53.61 6.40 -23.00
N ILE A 29 -53.33 5.63 -21.96
CA ILE A 29 -52.56 6.13 -20.82
C ILE A 29 -51.16 6.39 -21.38
N SER A 30 -50.87 7.65 -21.70
CA SER A 30 -49.48 8.06 -21.88
C SER A 30 -48.72 7.62 -20.63
N LYS A 31 -47.62 6.85 -20.79
CA LYS A 31 -46.78 6.44 -19.67
C LYS A 31 -46.62 7.62 -18.69
N PRO A 32 -46.87 7.40 -17.38
CA PRO A 32 -46.77 8.47 -16.40
C PRO A 32 -45.39 9.12 -16.52
N GLU A 33 -45.34 10.44 -16.34
CA GLU A 33 -44.11 11.23 -16.47
C GLU A 33 -42.98 10.66 -15.61
N SER A 34 -43.33 10.03 -14.48
CA SER A 34 -42.42 9.27 -13.63
C SER A 34 -41.73 8.09 -14.33
N GLU A 35 -42.41 7.32 -15.17
CA GLU A 35 -41.80 6.19 -15.91
C GLU A 35 -40.89 6.68 -17.05
N LYS A 36 -41.20 7.83 -17.65
CA LYS A 36 -40.31 8.46 -18.65
C LYS A 36 -39.07 9.05 -18.01
N ILE A 37 -39.24 9.67 -16.83
CA ILE A 37 -38.14 10.16 -15.99
C ILE A 37 -37.30 8.98 -15.49
N GLU A 38 -37.90 7.87 -15.07
CA GLU A 38 -37.19 6.64 -14.69
C GLU A 38 -36.46 6.01 -15.89
N GLU A 39 -37.03 6.00 -17.09
CA GLU A 39 -36.33 5.57 -18.30
C GLU A 39 -35.19 6.51 -18.70
N GLN A 40 -35.31 7.82 -18.47
CA GLN A 40 -34.25 8.80 -18.69
C GLN A 40 -33.13 8.66 -17.64
N ILE A 41 -33.48 8.54 -16.36
CA ILE A 41 -32.55 8.26 -15.26
C ILE A 41 -31.87 6.90 -15.48
N ALA A 42 -32.59 5.89 -15.94
CA ALA A 42 -32.02 4.58 -16.27
C ALA A 42 -31.14 4.61 -17.53
N LYS A 43 -31.38 5.53 -18.47
CA LYS A 43 -30.50 5.74 -19.65
C LYS A 43 -29.25 6.54 -19.29
N GLU A 44 -29.35 7.54 -18.42
CA GLU A 44 -28.21 8.29 -17.88
C GLU A 44 -27.38 7.43 -16.91
N SER A 45 -28.01 6.58 -16.11
CA SER A 45 -27.36 5.61 -15.22
C SER A 45 -26.68 4.45 -15.98
N LYS A 46 -27.11 4.14 -17.21
CA LYS A 46 -26.50 3.08 -18.04
C LYS A 46 -25.22 3.50 -18.78
N ASN A 47 -24.92 4.80 -18.83
CA ASN A 47 -23.66 5.32 -19.36
C ASN A 47 -23.12 6.39 -18.42
N PRO A 48 -22.60 6.01 -17.23
CA PRO A 48 -21.74 6.93 -16.50
C PRO A 48 -20.59 7.31 -17.43
N LYS A 49 -20.48 8.61 -17.72
CA LYS A 49 -19.30 9.16 -18.40
C LYS A 49 -18.09 8.64 -17.61
N PRO A 50 -17.10 7.98 -18.25
CA PRO A 50 -16.02 7.32 -17.52
C PRO A 50 -15.41 8.35 -16.57
N GLU A 51 -15.47 8.04 -15.27
CA GLU A 51 -14.96 8.91 -14.23
C GLU A 51 -13.49 9.16 -14.56
N LYS A 52 -13.14 10.43 -14.77
CA LYS A 52 -11.79 10.79 -15.17
C LYS A 52 -10.88 10.44 -13.99
N LEU A 53 -9.95 9.53 -14.24
CA LEU A 53 -9.02 9.08 -13.21
C LEU A 53 -8.12 10.23 -12.75
N THR A 54 -7.95 10.36 -11.44
CA THR A 54 -7.04 11.34 -10.84
C THR A 54 -5.77 10.63 -10.35
N PRO A 55 -4.57 11.07 -10.79
CA PRO A 55 -3.32 10.50 -10.31
C PRO A 55 -2.92 11.04 -8.94
N ILE A 56 -2.46 10.13 -8.08
CA ILE A 56 -1.57 10.42 -6.96
C ILE A 56 -0.15 10.37 -7.54
N LEU A 57 0.49 11.54 -7.64
CA LEU A 57 1.84 11.65 -8.19
C LEU A 57 2.87 11.21 -7.16
N VAL A 58 3.75 10.32 -7.59
CA VAL A 58 4.90 9.88 -6.79
C VAL A 58 6.11 10.74 -7.10
N ARG A 59 6.28 11.09 -8.39
CA ARG A 59 7.37 11.94 -8.88
C ARG A 59 7.02 12.49 -10.25
N ASP A 60 7.23 13.78 -10.45
CA ASP A 60 7.09 14.44 -11.75
C ASP A 60 5.75 14.10 -12.44
N ASN A 61 5.79 13.33 -13.53
CA ASN A 61 4.63 12.88 -14.32
C ASN A 61 4.22 11.42 -14.04
N ILE A 62 4.89 10.76 -13.09
CA ILE A 62 4.68 9.36 -12.72
C ILE A 62 3.79 9.29 -11.49
N GLY A 63 2.73 8.50 -11.59
CA GLY A 63 1.78 8.34 -10.50
C GLY A 63 0.94 7.08 -10.62
N TYR A 64 0.03 6.92 -9.67
CA TYR A 64 -0.90 5.82 -9.63
C TYR A 64 -2.29 6.30 -9.23
N THR A 65 -3.28 5.42 -9.36
CA THR A 65 -4.62 5.60 -8.80
C THR A 65 -5.14 4.26 -8.30
N LEU A 66 -5.97 4.32 -7.26
CA LEU A 66 -6.69 3.18 -6.66
C LEU A 66 -8.21 3.27 -6.89
N GLN A 67 -8.65 4.20 -7.75
CA GLN A 67 -10.05 4.38 -8.14
C GLN A 67 -10.57 3.16 -8.91
N ASN A 68 -11.88 2.94 -8.84
CA ASN A 68 -12.57 1.81 -9.49
C ASN A 68 -12.04 0.43 -9.04
N GLU A 69 -11.65 0.31 -7.76
CA GLU A 69 -11.15 -0.92 -7.15
C GLU A 69 -9.95 -1.57 -7.88
N LYS A 70 -9.14 -0.75 -8.55
CA LYS A 70 -7.98 -1.21 -9.31
C LYS A 70 -6.79 -0.31 -9.07
N LEU A 71 -5.62 -0.92 -8.96
CA LEU A 71 -4.37 -0.20 -9.08
C LEU A 71 -4.04 0.03 -10.56
N GLN A 72 -3.89 1.29 -10.94
CA GLN A 72 -3.44 1.69 -12.28
C GLN A 72 -2.30 2.70 -12.16
N ILE A 73 -1.32 2.62 -13.05
CA ILE A 73 -0.16 3.52 -13.10
C ILE A 73 -0.18 4.39 -14.35
N THR A 74 0.42 5.56 -14.24
CA THR A 74 0.62 6.51 -15.33
C THR A 74 2.06 7.02 -15.34
N TYR A 75 2.57 7.32 -16.53
CA TYR A 75 3.87 7.95 -16.77
C TYR A 75 3.73 9.29 -17.51
N ASN A 76 2.49 9.79 -17.63
CA ASN A 76 2.16 11.02 -18.34
C ASN A 76 1.01 11.76 -17.66
N ASN A 77 1.12 11.92 -16.32
CA ASN A 77 0.21 12.73 -15.52
C ASN A 77 -1.28 12.39 -15.71
N GLY A 78 -1.60 11.11 -15.88
CA GLY A 78 -2.96 10.61 -16.00
C GLY A 78 -3.58 10.72 -17.40
N GLU A 79 -2.82 11.07 -18.44
CA GLU A 79 -3.28 11.01 -19.83
C GLU A 79 -3.51 9.56 -20.29
N THR A 80 -2.63 8.64 -19.89
CA THR A 80 -2.77 7.21 -20.17
C THR A 80 -2.53 6.38 -18.91
N TRP A 81 -3.17 5.22 -18.86
CA TRP A 81 -3.19 4.34 -17.71
C TRP A 81 -2.85 2.90 -18.08
N LYS A 82 -2.10 2.24 -17.21
CA LYS A 82 -1.81 0.80 -17.27
C LYS A 82 -2.30 0.14 -16.00
N THR A 83 -3.15 -0.87 -16.14
CA THR A 83 -3.63 -1.66 -15.00
C THR A 83 -2.53 -2.57 -14.48
N VAL A 84 -2.29 -2.52 -13.18
CA VAL A 84 -1.41 -3.45 -12.49
C VAL A 84 -2.21 -4.73 -12.21
N PRO A 85 -1.73 -5.94 -12.55
CA PRO A 85 -2.49 -7.18 -12.41
C PRO A 85 -2.45 -7.67 -10.95
N VAL A 86 -3.05 -6.91 -10.05
CA VAL A 86 -3.18 -7.19 -8.62
C VAL A 86 -4.54 -6.72 -8.12
N GLN A 87 -5.10 -7.43 -7.14
CA GLN A 87 -6.34 -7.02 -6.47
C GLN A 87 -6.03 -5.87 -5.51
N LYS A 88 -6.90 -4.84 -5.45
CA LYS A 88 -6.66 -3.67 -4.60
C LYS A 88 -6.52 -4.06 -3.14
N GLU A 89 -7.34 -5.00 -2.68
CA GLU A 89 -7.42 -5.42 -1.29
C GLU A 89 -6.14 -6.08 -0.79
N SER A 90 -5.44 -6.84 -1.66
CA SER A 90 -4.23 -7.56 -1.28
C SER A 90 -3.02 -6.65 -1.03
N LEU A 91 -3.06 -5.41 -1.54
CA LEU A 91 -2.07 -4.35 -1.25
C LEU A 91 -2.15 -3.86 0.20
N PHE A 92 -3.30 -4.09 0.86
CA PHE A 92 -3.61 -3.62 2.20
C PHE A 92 -3.77 -4.75 3.23
N SER A 93 -3.37 -5.98 2.88
CA SER A 93 -3.46 -7.16 3.74
C SER A 93 -2.63 -7.04 5.03
N GLY A 94 -2.92 -7.91 5.99
CA GLY A 94 -2.28 -7.95 7.30
C GLY A 94 -3.03 -7.09 8.34
N GLU A 95 -2.27 -6.46 9.24
CA GLU A 95 -2.82 -5.64 10.34
C GLU A 95 -3.08 -4.17 9.94
N TYR A 96 -3.03 -3.84 8.64
CA TYR A 96 -3.15 -2.46 8.19
C TYR A 96 -4.57 -1.91 8.37
N THR A 97 -4.70 -0.87 9.19
CA THR A 97 -5.96 -0.18 9.51
C THR A 97 -6.01 1.26 9.00
N GLY A 98 -5.01 1.69 8.23
CA GLY A 98 -4.91 3.05 7.70
C GLY A 98 -5.76 3.31 6.45
N ASN A 99 -5.50 4.46 5.81
CA ASN A 99 -6.16 4.86 4.57
C ASN A 99 -5.88 3.84 3.44
N LYS A 100 -6.93 3.44 2.70
CA LYS A 100 -6.84 2.52 1.54
C LYS A 100 -7.01 3.22 0.19
N GLU A 101 -7.02 4.55 0.20
CA GLU A 101 -7.03 5.39 -1.01
C GLU A 101 -5.61 5.74 -1.51
N GLU A 102 -4.59 5.50 -0.68
CA GLU A 102 -3.18 5.66 -1.02
C GLU A 102 -2.43 4.35 -0.75
N LEU A 103 -1.43 4.04 -1.58
CA LEU A 103 -0.56 2.89 -1.35
C LEU A 103 0.22 3.07 -0.05
N ILE A 104 0.45 1.97 0.65
CA ILE A 104 1.18 1.97 1.91
C ILE A 104 2.63 2.39 1.64
N GLN A 105 3.11 3.36 2.40
CA GLN A 105 4.49 3.82 2.29
C GLN A 105 5.45 2.64 2.42
N ASN A 106 6.53 2.66 1.63
CA ASN A 106 7.54 1.60 1.57
C ASN A 106 7.05 0.23 1.07
N SER A 107 5.81 0.09 0.58
CA SER A 107 5.31 -1.16 0.02
C SER A 107 5.32 -1.19 -1.53
N PHE A 108 5.91 -0.19 -2.18
CA PHE A 108 6.00 -0.12 -3.63
C PHE A 108 7.21 0.71 -4.08
N ILE A 109 7.62 0.51 -5.32
CA ILE A 109 8.59 1.33 -6.05
C ILE A 109 7.94 1.72 -7.37
N LEU A 110 7.89 3.01 -7.67
CA LEU A 110 7.37 3.50 -8.95
C LEU A 110 8.31 4.56 -9.52
N THR A 111 9.08 4.15 -10.50
CA THR A 111 10.10 4.95 -11.20
C THR A 111 10.01 4.69 -12.70
N GLU A 112 10.72 5.48 -13.53
CA GLU A 112 10.80 5.25 -14.97
C GLU A 112 11.32 3.86 -15.36
N LYS A 113 12.20 3.29 -14.53
CA LYS A 113 12.88 2.01 -14.79
C LYS A 113 12.18 0.80 -14.17
N ARG A 114 11.42 1.01 -13.08
CA ARG A 114 10.81 -0.08 -12.29
C ARG A 114 9.50 0.38 -11.68
N ALA A 115 8.45 -0.38 -11.95
CA ALA A 115 7.23 -0.42 -11.17
C ALA A 115 7.19 -1.76 -10.41
N LEU A 116 7.08 -1.73 -9.10
CA LEU A 116 7.05 -2.92 -8.24
C LEU A 116 6.07 -2.68 -7.10
N PHE A 117 5.16 -3.62 -6.87
CA PHE A 117 4.13 -3.51 -5.84
C PHE A 117 4.14 -4.75 -4.96
N PHE A 118 4.39 -4.55 -3.66
CA PHE A 118 4.26 -5.58 -2.64
C PHE A 118 2.77 -5.86 -2.39
N PHE A 119 2.38 -7.12 -2.34
CA PHE A 119 1.06 -7.51 -1.90
C PHE A 119 1.10 -8.85 -1.16
N ALA A 120 0.06 -9.09 -0.38
CA ALA A 120 -0.08 -10.33 0.37
C ALA A 120 -1.46 -10.95 0.12
N GLU A 121 -1.45 -12.17 -0.42
CA GLU A 121 -2.66 -12.95 -0.69
C GLU A 121 -2.97 -13.85 0.50
N LYS A 122 -4.20 -13.82 1.00
CA LYS A 122 -4.60 -14.68 2.11
C LYS A 122 -4.72 -16.13 1.62
N VAL A 123 -3.94 -17.04 2.20
CA VAL A 123 -3.94 -18.47 1.82
C VAL A 123 -4.58 -19.38 2.88
N SER A 124 -4.61 -18.96 4.13
CA SER A 124 -5.33 -19.63 5.22
C SER A 124 -5.94 -18.60 6.18
N GLU A 125 -6.57 -19.04 7.25
CA GLU A 125 -7.07 -18.13 8.30
C GLU A 125 -5.96 -17.24 8.88
N PHE A 126 -4.75 -17.82 9.04
CA PHE A 126 -3.60 -17.22 9.71
C PHE A 126 -2.44 -16.88 8.78
N ASP A 127 -2.41 -17.47 7.58
CA ASP A 127 -1.27 -17.35 6.66
C ASP A 127 -1.60 -16.50 5.43
N TYR A 128 -0.60 -15.75 5.01
CA TYR A 128 -0.53 -14.98 3.78
C TYR A 128 0.65 -15.44 2.94
N LYS A 129 0.47 -15.46 1.62
CA LYS A 129 1.54 -15.57 0.64
C LYS A 129 2.03 -14.17 0.30
N LEU A 130 3.33 -13.90 0.47
CA LEU A 130 3.91 -12.59 0.19
C LEU A 130 4.51 -12.56 -1.21
N GLN A 131 4.14 -11.56 -1.99
CA GLN A 131 4.48 -11.51 -3.41
C GLN A 131 4.77 -10.10 -3.90
N PHE A 132 5.38 -10.04 -5.07
CA PHE A 132 5.49 -8.84 -5.87
C PHE A 132 4.89 -9.02 -7.24
N VAL A 133 4.41 -7.91 -7.79
CA VAL A 133 4.21 -7.75 -9.22
C VAL A 133 5.10 -6.61 -9.71
N THR A 134 5.92 -6.90 -10.71
CA THR A 134 6.99 -6.03 -11.20
C THR A 134 6.86 -5.81 -12.70
N SER A 135 7.15 -4.60 -13.16
CA SER A 135 7.32 -4.25 -14.57
C SER A 135 8.59 -3.41 -14.73
N LEU A 136 9.37 -3.71 -15.77
CA LEU A 136 10.58 -3.00 -16.15
C LEU A 136 10.40 -2.22 -17.47
N ASP A 137 9.19 -2.19 -18.02
CA ASP A 137 8.87 -1.61 -19.33
C ASP A 137 7.65 -0.68 -19.28
N GLN A 138 7.49 0.01 -18.14
CA GLN A 138 6.44 0.99 -17.87
C GLN A 138 5.02 0.39 -17.93
N GLY A 139 4.86 -0.84 -17.44
CA GLY A 139 3.57 -1.53 -17.33
C GLY A 139 3.08 -2.15 -18.64
N LYS A 140 3.96 -2.39 -19.62
CA LYS A 140 3.61 -3.14 -20.84
C LYS A 140 3.59 -4.64 -20.57
N THR A 141 4.55 -5.14 -19.80
CA THR A 141 4.61 -6.51 -19.30
C THR A 141 4.78 -6.54 -17.79
N TRP A 142 4.30 -7.61 -17.18
CA TRP A 142 4.31 -7.81 -15.73
C TRP A 142 4.84 -9.19 -15.39
N GLN A 143 5.65 -9.26 -14.34
CA GLN A 143 6.17 -10.48 -13.76
C GLN A 143 5.78 -10.56 -12.29
N GLN A 144 5.31 -11.74 -11.87
CA GLN A 144 5.00 -12.02 -10.48
C GLN A 144 6.10 -12.89 -9.86
N SER A 145 6.54 -12.53 -8.65
CA SER A 145 7.51 -13.30 -7.87
C SER A 145 6.98 -13.56 -6.46
N THR A 146 7.21 -14.75 -5.94
CA THR A 146 6.86 -15.10 -4.55
C THR A 146 8.07 -14.86 -3.66
N ILE A 147 7.87 -14.15 -2.56
CA ILE A 147 8.89 -13.93 -1.53
C ILE A 147 8.88 -15.11 -0.55
N ILE A 148 7.69 -15.44 -0.04
CA ILE A 148 7.45 -16.57 0.86
C ILE A 148 6.00 -17.06 0.73
N GLU A 149 5.81 -18.37 0.82
CA GLU A 149 4.50 -19.02 0.61
C GLU A 149 3.54 -18.87 1.79
N LYS A 150 4.07 -18.80 3.01
CA LYS A 150 3.30 -18.67 4.24
C LYS A 150 3.99 -17.71 5.19
N TYR A 151 3.29 -16.66 5.56
CA TYR A 151 3.71 -15.66 6.51
C TYR A 151 2.52 -15.24 7.35
N PRO A 152 2.68 -14.96 8.65
CA PRO A 152 1.59 -14.45 9.49
C PRO A 152 1.06 -13.11 8.98
N ALA A 153 -0.01 -12.61 9.61
CA ALA A 153 -0.51 -11.27 9.33
C ALA A 153 0.60 -10.22 9.49
N ILE A 154 0.81 -9.42 8.44
CA ILE A 154 1.93 -8.48 8.36
C ILE A 154 1.58 -7.20 9.10
N ARG A 155 2.47 -6.74 9.98
CA ARG A 155 2.38 -5.41 10.61
C ARG A 155 3.27 -4.40 9.90
N TYR A 156 4.58 -4.66 9.82
CA TYR A 156 5.55 -3.81 9.10
C TYR A 156 5.90 -4.39 7.75
N ARG A 157 6.13 -3.52 6.77
CA ARG A 157 6.67 -3.88 5.46
C ARG A 157 7.50 -2.74 4.90
N LYS A 158 8.65 -3.09 4.34
CA LYS A 158 9.45 -2.22 3.51
C LYS A 158 10.08 -3.01 2.39
N VAL A 159 10.03 -2.48 1.18
CA VAL A 159 10.75 -2.96 0.01
C VAL A 159 11.59 -1.82 -0.57
N GLU A 160 12.81 -2.15 -0.99
CA GLU A 160 13.68 -1.21 -1.70
C GLU A 160 14.66 -1.97 -2.61
N PHE A 161 15.07 -1.33 -3.70
CA PHE A 161 16.13 -1.81 -4.59
C PHE A 161 17.23 -0.76 -4.62
N LEU A 162 18.45 -1.17 -4.27
CA LEU A 162 19.63 -0.28 -4.28
C LEU A 162 20.24 -0.18 -5.68
N ASN A 163 20.04 -1.22 -6.50
CA ASN A 163 20.46 -1.25 -7.89
C ASN A 163 19.53 -2.18 -8.70
N GLU A 164 19.89 -2.51 -9.94
CA GLU A 164 19.04 -3.31 -10.83
C GLU A 164 18.89 -4.77 -10.36
N SER A 165 19.87 -5.32 -9.64
CA SER A 165 19.92 -6.71 -9.19
C SER A 165 19.63 -6.89 -7.70
N PHE A 166 20.15 -5.99 -6.85
CA PHE A 166 20.04 -6.09 -5.40
C PHE A 166 18.84 -5.32 -4.86
N GLY A 167 18.02 -6.03 -4.09
CA GLY A 167 16.91 -5.46 -3.35
C GLY A 167 16.65 -6.25 -2.07
N TYR A 168 15.87 -5.65 -1.17
CA TYR A 168 15.54 -6.25 0.11
C TYR A 168 14.08 -6.05 0.47
N VAL A 169 13.59 -6.94 1.32
CA VAL A 169 12.27 -6.86 1.97
C VAL A 169 12.47 -7.04 3.45
N ILE A 170 11.92 -6.13 4.24
CA ILE A 170 11.82 -6.27 5.69
C ILE A 170 10.34 -6.33 6.01
N VAL A 171 9.91 -7.42 6.64
CA VAL A 171 8.53 -7.61 7.09
C VAL A 171 8.51 -8.02 8.55
N SER A 172 7.43 -7.67 9.23
CA SER A 172 7.14 -8.18 10.57
C SER A 172 5.71 -8.70 10.67
N GLY A 173 5.47 -9.62 11.59
CA GLY A 173 4.16 -10.20 11.84
C GLY A 173 4.15 -11.11 13.07
N ASP A 174 3.04 -11.85 13.22
CA ASP A 174 2.78 -12.71 14.39
C ASP A 174 2.92 -11.93 15.71
N ARG A 175 2.25 -10.77 15.74
CA ARG A 175 2.32 -9.86 16.86
C ARG A 175 1.46 -10.36 18.02
N SER A 176 2.07 -10.44 19.19
CA SER A 176 1.40 -10.66 20.46
C SER A 176 1.83 -9.59 21.45
N MET A 177 0.87 -8.79 21.92
CA MET A 177 1.14 -7.64 22.79
C MET A 177 2.16 -6.67 22.16
N SER A 178 3.33 -6.53 22.78
CA SER A 178 4.42 -5.63 22.34
C SER A 178 5.55 -6.39 21.63
N SER A 179 5.32 -7.65 21.26
CA SER A 179 6.30 -8.53 20.65
C SER A 179 5.84 -8.98 19.26
N GLU A 180 6.77 -9.09 18.32
CA GLU A 180 6.53 -9.62 16.98
C GLU A 180 7.78 -10.33 16.43
N TRP A 181 7.62 -11.09 15.36
CA TRP A 181 8.73 -11.62 14.58
C TRP A 181 9.05 -10.69 13.41
N SER A 182 10.34 -10.54 13.12
CA SER A 182 10.83 -9.93 11.88
C SER A 182 11.41 -10.99 10.94
N SER A 183 11.32 -10.74 9.64
CA SER A 183 12.00 -11.49 8.59
C SER A 183 12.60 -10.52 7.58
N ILE A 184 13.78 -10.88 7.08
CA ILE A 184 14.53 -10.12 6.08
C ILE A 184 14.73 -11.04 4.88
N PHE A 185 14.34 -10.56 3.70
CA PHE A 185 14.58 -11.25 2.44
C PHE A 185 15.44 -10.39 1.54
N ILE A 186 16.38 -11.01 0.84
CA ILE A 186 17.26 -10.35 -0.12
C ILE A 186 17.11 -11.01 -1.49
N THR A 187 17.17 -10.21 -2.54
CA THR A 187 17.35 -10.67 -3.92
C THR A 187 18.67 -10.15 -4.48
N SER A 188 19.30 -10.92 -5.35
CA SER A 188 20.48 -10.51 -6.13
C SER A 188 20.27 -10.72 -7.64
N ASP A 189 19.03 -10.96 -8.07
CA ASP A 189 18.64 -11.24 -9.45
C ASP A 189 17.49 -10.33 -9.93
N GLY A 190 17.33 -9.16 -9.30
CA GLY A 190 16.35 -8.16 -9.72
C GLY A 190 14.94 -8.40 -9.18
N GLY A 191 14.79 -9.31 -8.21
CA GLY A 191 13.52 -9.69 -7.59
C GLY A 191 12.89 -10.95 -8.18
N LEU A 192 13.63 -11.71 -9.00
CA LEU A 192 13.15 -12.98 -9.54
C LEU A 192 13.07 -14.05 -8.44
N THR A 193 14.09 -14.10 -7.59
CA THR A 193 14.15 -14.97 -6.42
C THR A 193 14.52 -14.19 -5.16
N TRP A 194 14.04 -14.69 -4.01
CA TRP A 194 14.22 -14.08 -2.70
C TRP A 194 14.75 -15.11 -1.72
N MET A 195 15.75 -14.73 -0.92
CA MET A 195 16.36 -15.56 0.10
C MET A 195 16.15 -14.94 1.47
N GLU A 196 15.55 -15.70 2.40
CA GLU A 196 15.44 -15.30 3.80
C GLU A 196 16.83 -15.27 4.45
N LYS A 197 17.09 -14.23 5.24
CA LYS A 197 18.32 -14.01 6.00
C LYS A 197 18.07 -14.19 7.49
N ASN A 198 19.16 -14.24 8.25
CA ASN A 198 19.06 -14.22 9.71
C ASN A 198 18.48 -12.88 10.17
N ARG A 199 18.01 -12.86 11.42
CA ARG A 199 17.42 -11.68 12.05
C ARG A 199 18.10 -11.39 13.39
N PRO A 200 18.02 -10.16 13.88
CA PRO A 200 18.37 -9.82 15.25
C PRO A 200 17.65 -10.71 16.28
N ASP A 201 18.33 -11.04 17.38
CA ASP A 201 17.74 -11.77 18.52
C ASP A 201 16.93 -10.83 19.42
N THR A 202 15.81 -10.35 18.89
CA THR A 202 14.84 -9.50 19.59
C THR A 202 13.44 -9.76 19.06
N THR A 203 12.45 -9.55 19.93
CA THR A 203 11.03 -9.62 19.55
C THR A 203 10.36 -8.26 19.62
N ARG A 204 11.09 -7.17 19.88
CA ARG A 204 10.50 -5.83 19.93
C ARG A 204 9.96 -5.45 18.55
N LEU A 205 8.96 -4.55 18.51
CA LEU A 205 8.36 -4.12 17.25
C LEU A 205 9.37 -3.39 16.37
N VAL A 206 9.47 -3.76 15.09
CA VAL A 206 10.27 -3.10 14.06
C VAL A 206 9.83 -1.65 13.91
N ALA A 207 10.73 -0.71 14.13
CA ALA A 207 10.50 0.71 13.92
C ALA A 207 10.87 1.11 12.48
N SER A 208 12.01 0.64 12.00
CA SER A 208 12.58 0.97 10.70
C SER A 208 13.63 -0.06 10.31
N GLY A 209 14.08 -0.03 9.06
CA GLY A 209 15.25 -0.77 8.63
C GLY A 209 15.56 -0.62 7.16
N GLY A 210 16.77 -0.99 6.77
CA GLY A 210 17.20 -0.96 5.38
C GLY A 210 18.64 -1.35 5.20
N PHE A 211 19.03 -1.50 3.95
CA PHE A 211 20.41 -1.76 3.54
C PHE A 211 20.97 -0.51 2.85
N ILE A 212 22.24 -0.21 3.11
CA ILE A 212 22.96 0.86 2.40
C ILE A 212 23.78 0.30 1.22
N ASP A 213 24.16 -0.97 1.30
CA ASP A 213 24.77 -1.75 0.24
C ASP A 213 24.46 -3.25 0.45
N GLU A 214 25.06 -4.12 -0.35
CA GLU A 214 24.79 -5.57 -0.33
C GLU A 214 25.22 -6.29 0.97
N ARG A 215 26.05 -5.62 1.78
CA ARG A 215 26.66 -6.18 2.99
C ARG A 215 26.18 -5.48 4.26
N ILE A 216 25.98 -4.17 4.20
CA ILE A 216 25.69 -3.34 5.37
C ILE A 216 24.20 -3.03 5.42
N GLY A 217 23.56 -3.43 6.52
CA GLY A 217 22.15 -3.19 6.77
C GLY A 217 21.84 -2.97 8.24
N PHE A 218 20.68 -2.37 8.49
CA PHE A 218 20.27 -1.90 9.80
C PHE A 218 18.80 -2.21 10.05
N LEU A 219 18.48 -2.54 11.31
CA LEU A 219 17.12 -2.68 11.81
C LEU A 219 17.00 -1.91 13.12
N SER A 220 16.00 -1.05 13.21
CA SER A 220 15.64 -0.36 14.44
C SER A 220 14.38 -0.96 15.03
N PHE A 221 14.33 -1.09 16.35
CA PHE A 221 13.23 -1.69 17.09
C PHE A 221 12.74 -0.80 18.22
N GLY A 222 11.55 -1.12 18.72
CA GLY A 222 10.97 -0.48 19.89
C GLY A 222 10.25 0.82 19.58
N ILE A 223 8.98 0.72 19.17
CA ILE A 223 8.12 1.89 18.95
C ILE A 223 7.26 2.27 20.16
N LEU A 224 7.10 1.35 21.12
CA LEU A 224 6.23 1.54 22.29
C LEU A 224 7.06 2.02 23.48
N ASN A 225 6.83 3.26 23.90
CA ASN A 225 7.53 3.93 25.00
C ASN A 225 9.07 3.71 24.98
N PRO A 226 9.75 4.01 23.85
CA PRO A 226 11.19 3.82 23.79
C PRO A 226 11.91 4.81 24.69
N GLU A 227 12.88 4.33 25.47
CA GLU A 227 13.73 5.18 26.32
C GLU A 227 15.13 5.41 25.71
N ALA A 228 15.52 4.56 24.76
CA ALA A 228 16.77 4.61 24.03
C ALA A 228 16.59 3.94 22.66
N PRO A 229 17.38 4.33 21.64
CA PRO A 229 17.40 3.66 20.36
C PRO A 229 17.89 2.23 20.53
N ASP A 230 17.21 1.32 19.83
CA ASP A 230 17.56 -0.09 19.74
C ASP A 230 17.81 -0.39 18.28
N VAL A 231 19.09 -0.53 17.94
CA VAL A 231 19.56 -0.62 16.56
C VAL A 231 20.48 -1.82 16.45
N TYR A 232 20.18 -2.68 15.48
CA TYR A 232 21.04 -3.77 15.07
C TYR A 232 21.60 -3.50 13.70
N TYR A 233 22.83 -3.92 13.48
CA TYR A 233 23.51 -3.82 12.20
C TYR A 233 24.03 -5.18 11.73
N THR A 234 24.19 -5.32 10.43
CA THR A 234 24.89 -6.42 9.77
C THR A 234 25.97 -5.84 8.86
N GLN A 235 27.08 -6.56 8.69
CA GLN A 235 28.17 -6.23 7.75
C GLN A 235 28.49 -7.40 6.81
N ASP A 236 27.66 -8.44 6.83
CA ASP A 236 27.78 -9.68 6.07
C ASP A 236 26.49 -10.03 5.29
N GLY A 237 25.65 -9.01 5.00
CA GLY A 237 24.45 -9.15 4.17
C GLY A 237 23.31 -9.88 4.88
N GLY A 238 23.19 -9.72 6.20
CA GLY A 238 22.19 -10.37 7.04
C GLY A 238 22.55 -11.80 7.45
N GLY A 239 23.83 -12.19 7.36
CA GLY A 239 24.35 -13.46 7.89
C GLY A 239 24.42 -13.44 9.41
N SER A 240 24.76 -12.31 10.01
CA SER A 240 24.74 -12.07 11.45
C SER A 240 24.33 -10.63 11.76
N TRP A 241 23.77 -10.43 12.94
CA TRP A 241 23.30 -9.13 13.43
C TRP A 241 23.87 -8.85 14.81
N ASN A 242 24.41 -7.65 15.01
CA ASN A 242 24.98 -7.19 16.27
C ASN A 242 24.28 -5.90 16.71
N HIS A 243 24.22 -5.65 18.01
CA HIS A 243 23.69 -4.40 18.54
C HIS A 243 24.68 -3.26 18.30
N ALA A 244 24.20 -2.11 17.82
CA ALA A 244 25.01 -0.92 17.61
C ALA A 244 25.19 -0.16 18.94
N GLU A 245 26.38 0.40 19.17
CA GLU A 245 26.64 1.28 20.30
C GLU A 245 26.34 2.73 19.90
N ILE A 246 25.44 3.39 20.62
CA ILE A 246 25.02 4.76 20.31
C ILE A 246 25.35 5.66 21.50
N ALA A 247 26.34 6.53 21.32
CA ALA A 247 26.75 7.50 22.34
C ALA A 247 25.82 8.72 22.33
N ILE A 248 24.78 8.66 23.17
CA ILE A 248 23.83 9.76 23.35
C ILE A 248 24.35 10.70 24.45
N PRO A 249 24.52 12.01 24.17
CA PRO A 249 24.85 13.00 25.20
C PRO A 249 23.76 13.04 26.29
N THR A 250 24.15 13.20 27.54
CA THR A 250 23.21 13.15 28.69
C THR A 250 22.02 14.11 28.56
N GLN A 251 22.19 15.28 27.94
CA GLN A 251 21.07 16.20 27.72
C GLN A 251 19.99 15.69 26.75
N TYR A 252 20.29 14.63 25.96
CA TYR A 252 19.40 14.03 24.97
C TYR A 252 18.93 12.62 25.34
N GLU A 253 19.23 12.15 26.55
CA GLU A 253 18.70 10.89 27.05
C GLU A 253 17.17 10.90 27.01
N LYS A 254 16.57 9.81 26.49
CA LYS A 254 15.13 9.65 26.27
C LYS A 254 14.48 10.66 25.31
N ILE A 255 15.26 11.52 24.66
CA ILE A 255 14.76 12.45 23.64
C ILE A 255 14.85 11.81 22.27
N PHE A 256 16.03 11.38 21.84
CA PHE A 256 16.23 10.77 20.52
C PHE A 256 16.27 9.25 20.63
N VAL A 257 15.15 8.59 20.32
CA VAL A 257 14.85 7.24 20.79
C VAL A 257 14.46 6.24 19.70
N ILE A 258 14.16 6.70 18.47
CA ILE A 258 13.87 5.80 17.34
C ILE A 258 14.80 6.15 16.17
N ALA A 259 15.52 5.16 15.67
CA ALA A 259 16.43 5.35 14.53
C ALA A 259 15.70 5.23 13.19
N GLU A 260 16.01 6.16 12.30
CA GLU A 260 15.73 6.06 10.87
C GLU A 260 16.81 5.19 10.19
N VAL A 261 16.59 4.86 8.92
CA VAL A 261 17.57 4.06 8.16
C VAL A 261 18.83 4.91 7.95
N PRO A 262 20.02 4.41 8.31
CA PRO A 262 21.26 5.10 7.99
C PRO A 262 21.45 5.31 6.50
N PHE A 263 22.18 6.36 6.15
CA PHE A 263 22.56 6.71 4.79
C PHE A 263 24.04 7.04 4.72
N LYS A 264 24.59 6.97 3.51
CA LYS A 264 25.98 7.34 3.27
C LYS A 264 26.07 8.85 3.12
N GLU A 265 26.96 9.46 3.88
CA GLU A 265 27.29 10.89 3.79
C GLU A 265 28.82 10.98 3.65
N ASP A 266 29.28 11.44 2.49
CA ASP A 266 30.69 11.46 2.12
C ASP A 266 31.41 10.11 2.34
N ASP A 267 32.31 10.05 3.33
CA ASP A 267 33.16 8.92 3.67
C ASP A 267 32.66 8.10 4.87
N HIS A 268 31.52 8.46 5.45
CA HIS A 268 30.97 7.83 6.65
C HIS A 268 29.46 7.57 6.53
N LEU A 269 28.89 6.96 7.58
CA LEU A 269 27.45 6.78 7.68
C LEU A 269 26.85 7.82 8.61
N ALA A 270 25.70 8.34 8.23
CA ALA A 270 24.89 9.19 9.08
C ALA A 270 23.53 8.51 9.32
N MET A 271 22.93 8.77 10.47
CA MET A 271 21.55 8.37 10.77
C MET A 271 20.84 9.47 11.55
N PHE A 272 19.53 9.55 11.37
CA PHE A 272 18.69 10.40 12.19
C PHE A 272 18.01 9.57 13.27
N LEU A 273 18.03 10.08 14.50
CA LEU A 273 17.20 9.59 15.58
C LEU A 273 16.06 10.58 15.83
N ASN A 274 14.82 10.11 15.69
CA ASN A 274 13.63 10.90 16.01
C ASN A 274 13.15 10.63 17.44
N GLN A 275 12.17 11.43 17.88
CA GLN A 275 11.73 11.45 19.27
C GLN A 275 10.69 10.38 19.63
N GLY A 276 10.33 9.52 18.68
CA GLY A 276 9.27 8.55 18.86
C GLY A 276 7.88 9.18 18.99
N PRO A 277 6.85 8.36 19.27
CA PRO A 277 5.45 8.81 19.23
C PRO A 277 5.06 9.79 20.33
N ASN A 278 5.84 9.87 21.41
CA ASN A 278 5.55 10.69 22.58
C ASN A 278 6.50 11.91 22.71
N GLY A 279 7.33 12.16 21.70
CA GLY A 279 8.32 13.22 21.73
C GLY A 279 7.71 14.62 21.66
N ASP A 280 8.11 15.50 22.57
CA ASP A 280 7.69 16.90 22.65
C ASP A 280 8.85 17.90 22.69
N TYR A 281 10.09 17.41 22.63
CA TYR A 281 11.29 18.24 22.67
C TYR A 281 11.31 19.21 21.50
N LEU A 282 11.37 20.51 21.81
CA LEU A 282 11.32 21.61 20.83
C LEU A 282 10.17 21.46 19.82
N GLY A 283 9.00 21.02 20.29
CA GLY A 283 7.81 20.85 19.44
C GLY A 283 7.75 19.51 18.70
N GLY A 284 8.62 18.55 19.01
CA GLY A 284 8.56 17.17 18.51
C GLY A 284 9.10 16.96 17.09
N LEU A 285 9.58 18.04 16.44
CA LEU A 285 10.02 18.00 15.04
C LEU A 285 11.53 17.83 14.88
N ILE A 286 12.31 18.16 15.91
CA ILE A 286 13.77 18.08 15.89
C ILE A 286 14.22 16.61 15.97
N LYS A 287 15.24 16.27 15.19
CA LYS A 287 15.92 14.96 15.23
C LYS A 287 17.38 15.16 15.60
N GLY A 288 18.00 14.14 16.19
CA GLY A 288 19.44 14.09 16.38
C GLY A 288 20.09 13.43 15.17
N LYS A 289 21.09 14.07 14.58
CA LYS A 289 21.97 13.46 13.58
C LYS A 289 23.16 12.82 14.27
N PHE A 290 23.42 11.56 13.94
CA PHE A 290 24.51 10.76 14.48
C PHE A 290 25.36 10.23 13.34
N ILE A 291 26.67 10.15 13.54
CA ILE A 291 27.63 9.67 12.56
C ILE A 291 28.37 8.43 13.05
N SER A 292 28.75 7.57 12.11
CA SER A 292 29.54 6.36 12.34
C SER A 292 30.69 6.27 11.34
N LEU A 293 31.90 6.09 11.86
CA LEU A 293 33.14 5.94 11.08
C LEU A 293 33.55 4.47 10.91
N ASP A 294 32.80 3.52 11.48
CA ASP A 294 33.13 2.10 11.53
C ASP A 294 32.05 1.20 10.88
N ASN A 295 31.32 1.78 9.93
CA ASN A 295 30.21 1.13 9.22
C ASN A 295 29.07 0.70 10.15
N GLY A 296 28.74 1.55 11.12
CA GLY A 296 27.51 1.47 11.91
C GLY A 296 27.62 0.67 13.21
N GLN A 297 28.84 0.32 13.65
CA GLN A 297 29.04 -0.37 14.92
C GLN A 297 28.92 0.61 16.08
N THR A 298 29.55 1.78 15.95
CA THR A 298 29.48 2.87 16.93
C THR A 298 28.96 4.15 16.29
N TRP A 299 28.16 4.90 17.04
CA TRP A 299 27.52 6.14 16.61
C TRP A 299 27.76 7.26 17.61
N THR A 300 28.09 8.45 17.09
CA THR A 300 28.31 9.65 17.90
C THR A 300 27.39 10.77 17.45
N PHE A 301 26.89 11.55 18.41
CA PHE A 301 26.05 12.71 18.11
C PHE A 301 26.84 13.78 17.36
N GLU A 302 26.27 14.30 16.29
CA GLU A 302 26.83 15.41 15.52
C GLU A 302 26.06 16.71 15.78
N SER A 303 24.75 16.70 15.53
CA SER A 303 23.94 17.91 15.54
C SER A 303 22.44 17.63 15.74
N GLU A 304 21.69 18.65 16.12
CA GLU A 304 20.24 18.67 15.96
C GLU A 304 19.91 19.10 14.53
N VAL A 305 18.88 18.49 13.94
CA VAL A 305 18.39 18.84 12.61
C VAL A 305 16.90 19.14 12.63
N THR A 306 16.52 20.16 11.88
CA THR A 306 15.12 20.52 11.65
C THR A 306 14.57 19.77 10.43
N PRO A 307 13.24 19.72 10.22
CA PRO A 307 12.66 19.17 9.01
C PRO A 307 13.17 19.83 7.72
N ASP A 308 13.45 21.14 7.76
CA ASP A 308 13.88 21.92 6.59
C ASP A 308 15.32 21.63 6.17
N ASP A 309 16.15 21.12 7.10
CA ASP A 309 17.55 20.78 6.83
C ASP A 309 17.71 19.47 6.02
N LYS A 310 16.63 18.70 5.83
CA LYS A 310 16.66 17.41 5.11
C LYS A 310 16.66 17.52 3.58
N GLU A 311 16.42 18.72 3.04
CA GLU A 311 16.31 18.94 1.57
C GLU A 311 17.60 19.44 0.91
N ASN A 312 18.70 19.62 1.66
CA ASN A 312 19.98 20.11 1.13
C ASN A 312 21.05 19.01 1.06
#